data_AF-A0A382B1G4-F1
#
_entry.id   AF-A0A382B1G4-F1
#
_cell.length_a   1.000
_cell.length_b   1.000
_cell.length_c   1.000
_cell.angle_alpha   90.00
_cell.angle_beta   90.00
_cell.angle_gamma   90.00
#
_symmetry.space_group_name_H-M   'P 1'
#
loop_
_entity.id
_entity.type
_entity.pdbx_description
1 polymer ?
#
loop_
_entity_poly.entity_id
_entity_poly.type
_entity_poly.pdbx_seq_one_letter_code
_entity_poly.pdbx_strand_id
1 'polypeptide(L)'
;MQSTGAGLFLAGWPTLETYGATKELGNIVVIMLEGGLDGLTAVPPIGDPDLVKHRENLIPSNPIKLTSLFSLHPNLRSFAGMLKDGNGAIVHATSIPYVGRSHFEGQNLMQSGGTAPYADKTGWLGRAMEQAAVPGRALSLGMPLLIRGEGEVTTHYPANIRGTGQ
;
A
#
# COMPACT_ATOMS: atom_id res chain seq x y z
N MET A 1 -17.96 29.16 -3.27
CA MET A 1 -17.09 28.30 -4.11
C MET A 1 -17.22 26.89 -3.59
N GLN A 2 -17.89 26.03 -4.36
CA GLN A 2 -18.10 24.61 -4.03
C GLN A 2 -16.78 23.86 -4.28
N SER A 3 -16.30 23.14 -3.28
CA SER A 3 -15.11 22.29 -3.37
C SER A 3 -15.42 21.03 -4.17
N THR A 4 -14.85 20.91 -5.37
CA THR A 4 -14.90 19.69 -6.18
C THR A 4 -13.96 18.66 -5.54
N GLY A 5 -14.52 17.57 -5.01
CA GLY A 5 -13.75 16.44 -4.52
C GLY A 5 -13.06 15.71 -5.68
N ALA A 6 -11.76 15.48 -5.57
CA ALA A 6 -11.03 14.58 -6.44
C ALA A 6 -11.33 13.13 -6.02
N GLY A 7 -12.42 12.58 -6.50
CA GLY A 7 -12.64 11.13 -6.49
C GLY A 7 -11.86 10.52 -7.66
N LEU A 8 -10.82 9.74 -7.37
CA LEU A 8 -10.17 8.90 -8.38
C LEU A 8 -11.16 7.77 -8.72
N PHE A 9 -11.95 7.99 -9.77
CA PHE A 9 -12.77 6.96 -10.40
C PHE A 9 -11.86 5.90 -11.01
N LEU A 10 -11.70 4.76 -10.33
CA LEU A 10 -11.17 3.52 -10.92
C LEU A 10 -12.23 2.76 -11.76
N ALA A 11 -13.40 3.35 -12.02
CA ALA A 11 -14.50 2.72 -12.75
C ALA A 11 -14.49 2.98 -14.28
N GLY A 12 -13.36 3.45 -14.84
CA GLY A 12 -13.32 4.01 -16.21
C GLY A 12 -12.46 3.30 -17.25
N TRP A 13 -11.72 2.23 -16.92
CA TRP A 13 -10.96 1.46 -17.91
C TRP A 13 -11.57 0.07 -18.10
N PRO A 14 -12.47 -0.14 -19.08
CA PRO A 14 -12.96 -1.47 -19.44
C PRO A 14 -11.91 -2.32 -20.17
N THR A 15 -10.67 -1.83 -20.32
CA THR A 15 -9.55 -2.54 -20.92
C THR A 15 -8.28 -2.30 -20.11
N LEU A 16 -8.30 -2.66 -18.82
CA LEU A 16 -7.11 -3.36 -18.33
C LEU A 16 -7.14 -4.70 -19.05
N GLU A 17 -6.66 -4.74 -20.30
CA GLU A 17 -6.26 -6.00 -20.92
C GLU A 17 -5.41 -6.68 -19.87
N THR A 18 -5.89 -7.82 -19.37
CA THR A 18 -5.14 -8.65 -18.46
C THR A 18 -3.92 -9.11 -19.24
N TYR A 19 -2.84 -8.33 -19.18
CA TYR A 19 -1.48 -8.64 -19.64
C TYR A 19 -0.88 -9.85 -18.91
N GLY A 20 -1.72 -10.73 -18.35
CA GLY A 20 -1.37 -11.93 -17.60
C GLY A 20 -1.73 -13.24 -18.32
N ALA A 21 -2.46 -13.22 -19.43
CA ALA A 21 -2.86 -14.46 -20.10
C ALA A 21 -1.68 -15.24 -20.76
N THR A 22 -0.52 -14.60 -20.90
CA THR A 22 0.64 -15.17 -21.63
C THR A 22 1.90 -15.36 -20.78
N LYS A 23 1.86 -15.07 -19.48
CA LYS A 23 3.01 -15.19 -18.58
C LYS A 23 2.78 -16.30 -17.57
N GLU A 24 3.82 -17.09 -17.27
CA GLU A 24 3.77 -18.09 -16.21
C GLU A 24 3.26 -17.48 -14.89
N LEU A 25 2.50 -18.27 -14.15
CA LEU A 25 1.95 -17.86 -12.85
C LEU A 25 3.08 -17.41 -11.92
N GLY A 26 3.04 -16.15 -11.51
CA GLY A 26 3.96 -15.57 -10.55
C GLY A 26 3.36 -15.54 -9.14
N ASN A 27 4.23 -15.34 -8.15
CA ASN A 27 3.80 -15.08 -6.78
C ASN A 27 3.55 -13.58 -6.58
N ILE A 28 2.42 -13.23 -5.96
CA ILE A 28 2.16 -11.86 -5.49
C ILE A 28 2.45 -11.82 -3.99
N VAL A 29 3.29 -10.86 -3.58
CA VAL A 29 3.57 -10.59 -2.17
C VAL A 29 2.98 -9.23 -1.83
N VAL A 30 2.02 -9.21 -0.89
CA VAL A 30 1.43 -7.98 -0.38
C VAL A 30 1.95 -7.73 1.03
N ILE A 31 2.61 -6.60 1.24
CA ILE A 31 3.12 -6.17 2.54
C ILE A 31 2.26 -5.00 3.02
N MET A 32 1.58 -5.19 4.14
CA MET A 32 0.82 -4.13 4.80
C MET A 32 1.56 -3.68 6.05
N LEU A 33 1.89 -2.41 6.14
CA LEU A 33 2.60 -1.83 7.27
C LEU A 33 1.61 -1.35 8.33
N GLU A 34 1.61 -2.02 9.48
CA GLU A 34 0.85 -1.61 10.66
C GLU A 34 1.74 -0.67 11.49
N GLY A 35 1.38 0.61 11.62
CA GLY A 35 2.21 1.61 12.31
C GLY A 35 2.15 3.03 11.76
N GLY A 36 1.49 3.23 10.60
CA GLY A 36 1.24 4.56 10.05
C GLY A 36 2.48 5.19 9.43
N LEU A 37 2.89 4.69 8.26
CA LEU A 37 3.92 5.33 7.45
C LEU A 37 3.50 6.77 7.10
N ASP A 38 4.30 7.77 7.49
CA ASP A 38 4.11 9.14 7.03
C ASP A 38 4.62 9.29 5.59
N GLY A 39 3.68 9.36 4.64
CA GLY A 39 3.98 9.52 3.22
C GLY A 39 4.71 10.83 2.89
N LEU A 40 4.50 11.91 3.64
CA LEU A 40 5.18 13.19 3.41
C LEU A 40 6.66 13.11 3.81
N THR A 41 6.99 12.33 4.82
CA THR A 41 8.39 12.09 5.22
C THR A 41 9.06 11.02 4.34
N ALA A 42 8.29 9.99 3.93
CA ALA A 42 8.80 8.90 3.11
C ALA A 42 9.14 9.35 1.67
N VAL A 43 8.25 10.13 1.06
CA VAL A 43 8.37 10.62 -0.32
C VAL A 43 8.00 12.12 -0.40
N PRO A 44 8.80 13.02 0.18
CA PRO A 44 8.47 14.44 0.25
C PRO A 44 8.38 15.12 -1.12
N PRO A 45 7.32 15.92 -1.39
CA PRO A 45 7.27 16.80 -2.56
C PRO A 45 8.14 18.05 -2.35
N ILE A 46 9.47 17.90 -2.36
CA ILE A 46 10.44 19.00 -2.13
C ILE A 46 10.33 20.19 -3.11
N GLY A 47 9.72 19.98 -4.28
CA GLY A 47 9.47 21.06 -5.25
C GLY A 47 8.22 21.90 -4.93
N ASP A 48 7.43 21.51 -3.92
CA ASP A 48 6.27 22.25 -3.45
C ASP A 48 6.70 23.31 -2.42
N PRO A 49 6.54 24.61 -2.72
CA PRO A 49 6.90 25.68 -1.80
C PRO A 49 6.06 25.66 -0.50
N ASP A 50 4.83 25.12 -0.54
CA ASP A 50 3.98 25.05 0.64
C ASP A 50 4.45 23.99 1.62
N LEU A 51 5.05 22.88 1.15
CA LEU A 51 5.68 21.90 2.03
C LEU A 51 6.82 22.55 2.82
N VAL A 52 7.73 23.25 2.13
CA VAL A 52 8.87 23.92 2.76
C VAL A 52 8.37 24.99 3.73
N LYS A 53 7.42 25.81 3.31
CA LYS A 53 6.86 26.89 4.13
C LYS A 53 6.17 26.40 5.41
N HIS A 54 5.45 25.29 5.35
CA HIS A 54 4.60 24.84 6.46
C HIS A 54 5.17 23.67 7.26
N ARG A 55 6.01 22.84 6.66
CA ARG A 55 6.45 21.54 7.21
C ARG A 55 7.85 21.13 6.75
N GLU A 56 8.79 22.08 6.70
CA GLU A 56 10.19 21.82 6.33
C GLU A 56 10.81 20.66 7.13
N ASN A 57 10.43 20.51 8.40
CA ASN A 57 10.93 19.47 9.29
C ASN A 57 10.55 18.04 8.88
N LEU A 58 9.61 17.85 7.94
CA LEU A 58 9.30 16.53 7.36
C LEU A 58 10.29 16.13 6.27
N ILE A 59 11.10 17.07 5.76
CA ILE A 59 12.12 16.78 4.75
C ILE A 59 13.33 16.16 5.48
N PRO A 60 13.69 14.90 5.20
CA PRO A 60 14.79 14.25 5.87
C PRO A 60 16.13 14.82 5.40
N SER A 61 17.17 14.73 6.25
CA SER A 61 18.52 15.14 5.86
C SER A 61 19.04 14.25 4.73
N ASN A 62 19.63 14.88 3.70
CA ASN A 62 20.17 14.20 2.50
C ASN A 62 19.14 13.29 1.80
N PRO A 63 17.99 13.84 1.36
CA PRO A 63 16.98 13.04 0.67
C PRO A 63 17.49 12.61 -0.71
N ILE A 64 17.07 11.42 -1.17
CA ILE A 64 17.44 10.91 -2.49
C ILE A 64 16.51 11.56 -3.51
N LYS A 65 17.05 12.42 -4.37
CA LYS A 65 16.25 13.09 -5.40
C LYS A 65 15.67 12.07 -6.39
N LEU A 66 14.36 12.11 -6.60
CA LEU A 66 13.67 11.30 -7.62
C LEU A 66 13.34 12.14 -8.85
N THR A 67 12.69 13.28 -8.66
CA THR A 67 12.29 14.20 -9.74
C THR A 67 12.55 15.66 -9.34
N SER A 68 12.08 16.63 -10.12
CA SER A 68 12.05 18.03 -9.71
C SER A 68 11.09 18.28 -8.55
N LEU A 69 10.04 17.46 -8.42
CA LEU A 69 9.00 17.62 -7.40
C LEU A 69 9.23 16.72 -6.19
N PHE A 70 9.66 15.46 -6.38
CA PHE A 70 9.72 14.46 -5.31
C PHE A 70 11.14 14.03 -4.96
N SER A 71 11.35 13.69 -3.69
CA SER A 71 12.52 12.96 -3.21
C SER A 71 12.10 11.79 -2.33
N LEU A 72 13.04 10.93 -1.97
CA LEU A 72 12.83 9.73 -1.18
C LEU A 72 13.66 9.77 0.11
N HIS A 73 13.09 9.27 1.20
CA HIS A 73 13.79 9.15 2.48
C HIS A 73 15.08 8.31 2.35
N PRO A 74 16.21 8.71 2.96
CA PRO A 74 17.51 8.04 2.80
C PRO A 74 17.55 6.59 3.33
N ASN A 75 16.59 6.18 4.15
CA ASN A 75 16.46 4.77 4.59
C ASN A 75 15.80 3.86 3.54
N LEU A 76 15.26 4.43 2.46
CA LEU A 76 14.62 3.71 1.36
C LEU A 76 15.55 3.55 0.15
N ARG A 77 16.87 3.53 0.35
CA ARG A 77 17.88 3.39 -0.73
C ARG A 77 17.65 2.18 -1.63
N SER A 78 17.28 1.04 -1.07
CA SER A 78 16.97 -0.16 -1.87
C SER A 78 15.80 0.08 -2.80
N PHE A 79 14.77 0.80 -2.33
CA PHE A 79 13.61 1.16 -3.15
C PHE A 79 13.96 2.22 -4.20
N ALA A 80 14.86 3.16 -3.91
CA ALA A 80 15.41 4.05 -4.94
C ALA A 80 16.08 3.29 -6.09
N GLY A 81 16.81 2.21 -5.77
CA GLY A 81 17.35 1.29 -6.78
C GLY A 81 16.26 0.66 -7.64
N MET A 82 15.20 0.13 -7.02
CA MET A 82 14.06 -0.43 -7.75
C MET A 82 13.38 0.58 -8.67
N LEU A 83 13.18 1.82 -8.21
CA LEU A 83 12.62 2.90 -9.03
C LEU A 83 13.49 3.20 -10.25
N LYS A 84 14.81 3.29 -10.06
CA LYS A 84 15.77 3.55 -11.14
C LYS A 84 15.75 2.44 -12.19
N ASP A 85 15.59 1.19 -11.76
CA ASP A 85 15.60 0.02 -12.64
C ASP A 85 14.22 -0.24 -13.29
N GLY A 86 13.22 0.61 -13.04
CA GLY A 86 11.85 0.43 -13.55
C GLY A 86 11.06 -0.69 -12.85
N ASN A 87 11.56 -1.18 -11.71
CA ASN A 87 10.98 -2.27 -10.91
C ASN A 87 10.17 -1.76 -9.70
N GLY A 88 9.97 -0.45 -9.57
CA GLY A 88 9.24 0.17 -8.47
C GLY A 88 8.32 1.29 -8.94
N ALA A 89 7.26 1.56 -8.18
CA ALA A 89 6.35 2.67 -8.42
C ALA A 89 5.90 3.27 -7.09
N ILE A 90 5.67 4.59 -7.09
CA ILE A 90 5.05 5.32 -5.98
C ILE A 90 3.76 5.94 -6.50
N VAL A 91 2.67 5.73 -5.78
CA VAL A 91 1.37 6.32 -6.11
C VAL A 91 1.04 7.36 -5.04
N HIS A 92 0.85 8.60 -5.48
CA HIS A 92 0.53 9.76 -4.62
C HIS A 92 -0.95 10.13 -4.74
N ALA A 93 -1.41 11.00 -3.84
CA ALA A 93 -2.77 11.54 -3.85
C ALA A 93 -3.88 10.47 -3.79
N THR A 94 -3.59 9.36 -3.10
CA THR A 94 -4.55 8.28 -2.83
C THR A 94 -4.94 8.28 -1.36
N SER A 95 -6.21 7.99 -1.07
CA SER A 95 -6.69 7.76 0.28
C SER A 95 -7.79 6.70 0.28
N ILE A 96 -8.00 6.11 1.45
CA ILE A 96 -9.22 5.35 1.73
C ILE A 96 -10.35 6.34 2.08
N PRO A 97 -11.64 5.97 1.92
CA PRO A 97 -12.78 6.83 2.25
C PRO A 97 -13.00 6.93 3.77
N TYR A 98 -11.96 7.26 4.53
CA TYR A 98 -11.95 7.39 5.98
C TYR A 98 -11.50 8.78 6.39
N VAL A 99 -12.33 9.47 7.15
CA VAL A 99 -12.07 10.86 7.63
C VAL A 99 -11.95 10.96 9.15
N GLY A 100 -12.06 9.83 9.85
CA GLY A 100 -11.88 9.77 11.31
C GLY A 100 -10.41 9.80 11.72
N ARG A 101 -10.18 9.67 13.04
CA ARG A 101 -8.83 9.69 13.65
C ARG A 101 -8.43 8.36 14.29
N SER A 102 -9.26 7.33 14.20
CA SER A 102 -8.97 6.01 14.74
C SER A 102 -8.09 5.23 13.77
N HIS A 103 -6.87 4.89 14.23
CA HIS A 103 -5.98 4.02 13.47
C HIS A 103 -6.61 2.64 13.21
N PHE A 104 -7.36 2.10 14.17
CA PHE A 104 -8.01 0.79 14.02
C PHE A 104 -9.08 0.79 12.94
N GLU A 105 -9.91 1.84 12.87
CA GLU A 105 -10.94 1.97 11.83
C GLU A 105 -10.33 2.19 10.45
N GLY A 106 -9.32 3.06 10.34
CA GLY A 106 -8.62 3.31 9.09
C GLY A 106 -7.92 2.05 8.57
N GLN A 107 -7.24 1.31 9.45
CA GLN A 107 -6.62 0.04 9.11
C GLN A 107 -7.66 -1.02 8.72
N ASN A 108 -8.81 -1.08 9.42
CA ASN A 108 -9.90 -1.97 9.05
C ASN A 108 -10.39 -1.70 7.63
N LEU A 109 -10.63 -0.45 7.26
CA LEU A 109 -11.05 -0.06 5.92
C LEU A 109 -9.98 -0.32 4.85
N MET A 110 -8.70 -0.08 5.16
CA MET A 110 -7.59 -0.40 4.28
C MET A 110 -7.50 -1.91 3.98
N GLN A 111 -7.79 -2.75 4.98
CA GLN A 111 -7.79 -4.20 4.85
C GLN A 111 -9.05 -4.74 4.17
N SER A 112 -10.22 -4.22 4.53
CA SER A 112 -11.50 -4.68 3.98
C SER A 112 -11.75 -4.20 2.55
N GLY A 113 -11.28 -2.99 2.21
CA GLY A 113 -11.66 -2.29 0.99
C GLY A 113 -13.12 -1.78 1.01
N GLY A 114 -13.74 -1.74 2.19
CA GLY A 114 -15.14 -1.32 2.37
C GLY A 114 -15.33 0.20 2.43
N THR A 115 -16.56 0.61 2.73
CA THR A 115 -16.94 2.02 2.90
C THR A 115 -17.28 2.41 4.34
N ALA A 116 -17.45 1.43 5.23
CA ALA A 116 -17.74 1.64 6.65
C ALA A 116 -16.86 0.72 7.52
N PRO A 117 -16.24 1.23 8.61
CA PRO A 117 -15.43 0.40 9.50
C PRO A 117 -16.24 -0.76 10.08
N TYR A 118 -15.64 -1.94 10.11
CA TYR A 118 -16.17 -3.18 10.69
C TYR A 118 -17.45 -3.74 10.04
N ALA A 119 -17.91 -3.16 8.93
CA ALA A 119 -19.06 -3.68 8.19
C ALA A 119 -18.71 -4.98 7.46
N ASP A 120 -17.52 -5.04 6.86
CA ASP A 120 -17.04 -6.20 6.12
C ASP A 120 -16.23 -7.14 7.02
N LYS A 121 -16.52 -8.44 6.91
CA LYS A 121 -15.81 -9.50 7.63
C LYS A 121 -14.66 -10.13 6.83
N THR A 122 -14.56 -9.78 5.54
CA THR A 122 -13.56 -10.28 4.59
C THR A 122 -12.71 -9.13 4.05
N GLY A 123 -11.50 -9.45 3.61
CA GLY A 123 -10.58 -8.51 3.00
C GLY A 123 -10.68 -8.48 1.48
N TRP A 124 -10.27 -7.38 0.88
CA TRP A 124 -10.32 -7.25 -0.57
C TRP A 124 -9.41 -8.27 -1.28
N LEU A 125 -8.26 -8.60 -0.69
CA LEU A 125 -7.34 -9.57 -1.27
C LEU A 125 -7.92 -10.98 -1.16
N GLY A 126 -8.51 -11.34 -0.01
CA GLY A 126 -9.20 -12.62 0.16
C GLY A 126 -10.30 -12.83 -0.87
N ARG A 127 -11.15 -11.81 -1.12
CA ARG A 127 -12.19 -11.86 -2.17
C ARG A 127 -11.61 -11.95 -3.57
N ALA A 128 -10.53 -11.22 -3.88
CA ALA A 128 -9.88 -11.28 -5.19
C ALA A 128 -9.27 -12.66 -5.47
N MET A 129 -8.68 -13.29 -4.45
CA MET A 129 -8.12 -14.63 -4.54
C MET A 129 -9.17 -15.70 -4.77
N GLU A 130 -10.31 -15.57 -4.08
CA GLU A 130 -11.48 -16.44 -4.27
C GLU A 130 -11.99 -16.35 -5.70
N GLN A 131 -12.16 -15.14 -6.24
CA GLN A 131 -12.56 -14.94 -7.64
C GLN A 131 -11.55 -15.50 -8.65
N ALA A 132 -10.26 -15.44 -8.33
CA ALA A 132 -9.20 -16.00 -9.16
C ALA A 132 -9.00 -17.52 -8.95
N ALA A 133 -9.71 -18.14 -8.01
CA ALA A 133 -9.53 -19.54 -7.61
C ALA A 133 -8.06 -19.89 -7.26
N VAL A 134 -7.36 -18.99 -6.55
CA VAL A 134 -5.96 -19.19 -6.12
C VAL A 134 -5.84 -19.28 -4.60
N PRO A 135 -4.98 -20.18 -4.08
CA PRO A 135 -4.76 -20.30 -2.64
C PRO A 135 -3.87 -19.17 -2.10
N GLY A 136 -3.87 -18.99 -0.78
CA GLY A 136 -3.05 -17.97 -0.11
C GLY A 136 -2.45 -18.35 1.21
N ARG A 137 -1.43 -17.57 1.58
CA ARG A 137 -0.78 -17.68 2.89
C ARG A 137 -0.51 -16.31 3.48
N ALA A 138 -0.86 -16.15 4.75
CA ALA A 138 -0.43 -15.04 5.59
C ALA A 138 0.77 -15.42 6.45
N LEU A 139 1.64 -14.43 6.66
CA LEU A 139 2.74 -14.50 7.63
C LEU A 139 2.45 -13.53 8.77
N SER A 140 1.68 -13.98 9.76
CA SER A 140 1.20 -13.16 10.89
C SER A 140 0.74 -14.03 12.05
N LEU A 141 0.63 -13.43 13.26
CA LEU A 141 0.18 -14.12 14.48
C LEU A 141 -1.24 -14.69 14.35
N GLY A 142 -2.14 -13.89 13.78
CA GLY A 142 -3.50 -14.30 13.43
C GLY A 142 -3.80 -13.97 11.98
N MET A 143 -4.86 -14.57 11.44
CA MET A 143 -5.28 -14.29 10.06
C MET A 143 -5.62 -12.80 9.90
N PRO A 144 -4.89 -12.03 9.06
CA PRO A 144 -5.15 -10.61 8.89
C PRO A 144 -6.45 -10.42 8.09
N LEU A 145 -7.22 -9.36 8.36
CA LEU A 145 -8.48 -9.12 7.66
C LEU A 145 -8.26 -9.08 6.14
N LEU A 146 -7.15 -8.49 5.69
CA LEU A 146 -6.75 -8.37 4.28
C LEU A 146 -6.99 -9.63 3.44
N ILE A 147 -6.62 -10.81 3.96
CA ILE A 147 -6.67 -12.08 3.21
C ILE A 147 -7.87 -12.95 3.59
N ARG A 148 -8.69 -12.56 4.59
CA ARG A 148 -9.88 -13.33 4.98
C ARG A 148 -10.87 -13.37 3.80
N GLY A 149 -11.38 -14.55 3.47
CA GLY A 149 -12.35 -14.81 2.41
C GLY A 149 -12.92 -16.23 2.57
N GLU A 150 -13.74 -16.69 1.62
CA GLU A 150 -14.30 -18.07 1.66
C GLU A 150 -13.35 -19.12 1.05
N GLY A 151 -12.19 -18.71 0.53
CA GLY A 151 -11.19 -19.58 -0.10
C GLY A 151 -10.19 -20.26 0.85
N GLU A 152 -9.36 -21.14 0.29
CA GLU A 152 -8.27 -21.83 1.00
C GLU A 152 -7.13 -20.86 1.38
N VAL A 153 -7.21 -20.32 2.59
CA VAL A 153 -6.19 -19.42 3.14
C VAL A 153 -5.63 -20.00 4.43
N THR A 154 -4.29 -20.03 4.53
CA THR A 154 -3.57 -20.48 5.73
C THR A 154 -2.80 -19.33 6.37
N THR A 155 -2.67 -19.34 7.68
CA THR A 155 -1.82 -18.39 8.40
C THR A 155 -0.69 -19.13 9.08
N HIS A 156 0.52 -18.62 8.98
CA HIS A 156 1.69 -19.19 9.62
C HIS A 156 2.49 -18.09 10.30
N TYR A 157 2.83 -18.28 11.57
CA TYR A 157 3.71 -17.38 12.30
C TYR A 157 5.10 -18.01 12.40
N PRO A 158 6.10 -17.54 11.63
CA PRO A 158 7.44 -18.09 11.72
C PRO A 158 8.12 -17.62 13.02
N ALA A 159 8.18 -18.49 14.02
CA ALA A 159 8.91 -18.23 15.26
C ALA A 159 10.43 -18.11 15.05
N ASN A 160 10.95 -18.61 13.93
CA ASN A 160 12.34 -18.49 13.51
C ASN A 160 12.40 -18.28 11.99
N ILE A 161 13.03 -17.20 11.53
CA ILE A 161 13.34 -16.98 10.12
C ILE A 161 14.81 -17.39 9.91
N ARG A 162 15.06 -18.44 9.13
CA ARG A 162 16.44 -18.87 8.82
C ARG A 162 17.15 -17.76 8.06
N GLY A 163 18.38 -17.42 8.47
CA GLY A 163 19.21 -16.42 7.80
C GLY A 163 19.06 -14.98 8.32
N THR A 164 18.26 -14.73 9.35
CA THR A 164 18.16 -13.42 10.02
C THR A 164 18.89 -13.41 11.37
N GLY A 165 19.98 -14.17 11.50
CA GLY A 165 20.78 -14.18 12.72
C GLY A 165 21.34 -12.79 13.02
N GLN A 166 21.26 -12.38 14.29
CA GLN A 166 22.26 -11.50 14.87
C GLN A 166 23.62 -12.19 14.87
#